data_AF-A0A2E1W377-F1
#
_entry.id   AF-A0A2E1W377-F1
#
_cell.length_a   1.000
_cell.length_b   1.000
_cell.length_c   1.000
_cell.angle_alpha   90.00
_cell.angle_beta   90.00
_cell.angle_gamma   90.00
#
_symmetry.space_group_name_H-M   'P 1'
#
loop_
_entity.id
_entity.type
_entity.pdbx_description
1 polymer ?
#
loop_
_entity_poly.entity_id
_entity_poly.type
_entity_poly.pdbx_seq_one_letter_code
_entity_poly.pdbx_strand_id
1 'polypeptide(L)'
;MSLSSRLRAAAVIATITVVVAVSGLVALRQSPAVDPSLDEFYLLTAVDDDVADAAIEVIETHWRDGYAGILWDMLRFLRPPIDRPSQGSSVRRSTDPVEAPGLQPPVPEHPSARVFRRLVGLLESQTGQRHGNDILRWQQWMWQQPYLPHPEYAAFKGRWYSQIDPRFREFFPDGVESLIRLDEVDWGGVVPNGIPPLEAPEHLSAVEATYLDDDNIVFGIVVGDEARAYPKRILAWHEMAVDVVGGLDLTIVYCTLCGTVIPYESVADGRRIQFGTSGLLYRSNKLMFDGATKSLWNTLEGVPVVGSLVGSGLELTRRSVVTTTWGEWRRRHPDTTVLSLDTGHQRDYSEGAAYRDYFGTDRLMFQVQARDDRLANKAEVVVMLLDDPVGGDRHPVALSVALLARRPVFQAEVAGQSFVVVTSRFGASRIYDSTGRQFDGWTDDGRVSDDEGKTWLVTEGELVAEDDPTVRLARLPAHRAFWFGWYAQFGRTVLFY
;
A
#
# COMPACT_ATOMS: atom_id res chain seq x y z
N MET A 1 11.98 11.46 1.55
CA MET A 1 11.92 12.43 0.43
C MET A 1 11.30 13.72 0.96
N SER A 2 12.02 14.85 0.87
CA SER A 2 11.52 16.15 1.33
C SER A 2 10.39 16.65 0.42
N LEU A 3 9.63 17.65 0.90
CA LEU A 3 8.57 18.37 0.18
C LEU A 3 8.93 18.84 -1.25
N SER A 4 10.20 18.75 -1.68
CA SER A 4 10.67 19.18 -3.00
C SER A 4 10.33 18.23 -4.16
N SER A 5 9.91 16.98 -3.92
CA SER A 5 9.50 16.06 -5.01
C SER A 5 8.07 16.30 -5.49
N ARG A 6 7.20 16.88 -4.66
CA ARG A 6 5.84 17.31 -5.06
C ARG A 6 5.85 18.46 -6.06
N LEU A 7 6.97 19.19 -6.16
CA LEU A 7 7.10 20.38 -7.00
C LEU A 7 7.66 20.11 -8.41
N ARG A 8 8.17 18.90 -8.69
CA ARG A 8 8.72 18.56 -10.02
C ARG A 8 7.77 17.83 -10.96
N ALA A 9 6.58 17.42 -10.50
CA ALA A 9 5.52 16.86 -11.35
C ALA A 9 4.49 17.91 -11.83
N ALA A 10 4.63 19.18 -11.43
CA ALA A 10 3.64 20.23 -11.66
C ALA A 10 3.88 21.10 -12.92
N ALA A 11 4.65 20.64 -13.92
CA ALA A 11 5.09 21.49 -15.04
C ALA A 11 4.85 20.93 -16.46
N VAL A 12 4.01 19.90 -16.67
CA VAL A 12 3.78 19.35 -18.03
C VAL A 12 2.32 19.41 -18.52
N ILE A 13 1.35 19.84 -17.71
CA ILE A 13 -0.03 20.01 -18.23
C ILE A 13 -0.21 21.45 -18.71
N ALA A 14 0.32 21.73 -19.90
CA ALA A 14 -0.07 22.91 -20.67
C ALA A 14 -0.11 22.55 -22.16
N THR A 15 -1.33 22.64 -22.70
CA THR A 15 -1.67 22.65 -24.13
C THR A 15 -1.76 21.29 -24.83
N ILE A 16 -2.93 20.63 -24.70
CA ILE A 16 -3.41 19.66 -25.69
C ILE A 16 -4.69 20.24 -26.30
N THR A 17 -4.59 20.72 -27.53
CA THR A 17 -5.75 21.09 -28.36
C THR A 17 -6.06 19.88 -29.24
N VAL A 18 -7.14 19.16 -28.94
CA VAL A 18 -7.65 18.08 -29.81
C VAL A 18 -8.83 18.64 -30.58
N VAL A 19 -8.69 18.69 -31.91
CA VAL A 19 -9.78 19.01 -32.85
C VAL A 19 -10.34 17.68 -33.36
N VAL A 20 -11.58 17.36 -32.99
CA VAL A 20 -12.33 16.23 -33.58
C VAL A 20 -13.50 16.81 -34.38
N ALA A 21 -13.54 16.46 -35.66
CA ALA A 21 -14.63 16.82 -36.56
C ALA A 21 -15.79 15.84 -36.38
N VAL A 22 -16.95 16.36 -35.97
CA VAL A 22 -18.20 15.59 -35.83
C VAL A 22 -19.00 15.73 -37.13
N SER A 23 -19.41 14.60 -37.71
CA SER A 23 -20.40 14.54 -38.79
C SER A 23 -21.51 13.58 -38.35
N GLY A 24 -22.72 14.09 -38.18
CA GLY A 24 -23.87 13.30 -37.71
C GLY A 24 -24.66 12.64 -38.84
N LEU A 25 -25.42 11.59 -38.51
CA LEU A 25 -26.87 11.54 -38.74
C LEU A 25 -27.54 10.38 -37.97
N VAL A 26 -28.80 10.64 -37.60
CA VAL A 26 -29.66 9.97 -36.62
C VAL A 26 -30.28 8.66 -37.13
N ALA A 27 -30.46 7.69 -36.24
CA ALA A 27 -31.61 6.77 -36.27
C ALA A 27 -32.01 6.34 -34.84
N LEU A 28 -33.27 6.61 -34.48
CA LEU A 28 -33.87 6.36 -33.17
C LEU A 28 -34.05 4.87 -32.85
N ARG A 29 -33.58 4.45 -31.67
CA ARG A 29 -34.21 3.45 -30.80
C ARG A 29 -34.09 3.94 -29.36
N GLN A 30 -35.15 3.84 -28.58
CA GLN A 30 -35.11 4.12 -27.14
C GLN A 30 -34.20 3.06 -26.48
N SER A 31 -32.98 3.45 -26.15
CA SER A 31 -31.97 2.62 -25.48
C SER A 31 -32.11 2.73 -23.95
N PRO A 32 -31.75 1.70 -23.16
CA PRO A 32 -31.53 1.86 -21.72
C PRO A 32 -30.51 2.99 -21.53
N ALA A 33 -30.71 3.87 -20.54
CA ALA A 33 -29.94 5.12 -20.39
C ALA A 33 -28.46 4.89 -20.71
N VAL A 34 -28.03 5.45 -21.84
CA VAL A 34 -26.67 5.28 -22.36
C VAL A 34 -25.78 6.06 -21.42
N ASP A 35 -24.82 5.39 -20.80
CA ASP A 35 -23.84 6.05 -19.95
C ASP A 35 -23.16 7.19 -20.71
N PRO A 36 -22.93 8.37 -20.09
CA PRO A 36 -22.20 9.44 -20.74
C PRO A 36 -20.86 8.93 -21.23
N SER A 37 -20.48 9.25 -22.47
CA SER A 37 -19.16 8.84 -22.97
C SER A 37 -18.04 9.38 -22.07
N LEU A 38 -16.89 8.68 -22.02
CA LEU A 38 -15.73 9.20 -21.28
C LEU A 38 -15.30 10.60 -21.75
N ASP A 39 -15.54 10.95 -23.01
CA ASP A 39 -15.23 12.28 -23.54
C ASP A 39 -16.03 13.37 -22.83
N GLU A 40 -17.29 13.13 -22.44
CA GLU A 40 -18.08 14.09 -21.64
C GLU A 40 -17.39 14.40 -20.31
N PHE A 41 -16.86 13.39 -19.64
CA PHE A 41 -16.10 13.60 -18.40
C PHE A 41 -14.84 14.42 -18.63
N TYR A 42 -14.10 14.19 -19.73
CA TYR A 42 -12.92 15.01 -20.04
C TYR A 42 -13.29 16.46 -20.39
N LEU A 43 -14.45 16.69 -21.03
CA LEU A 43 -14.95 18.03 -21.34
C LEU A 43 -15.28 18.85 -20.09
N LEU A 44 -15.48 18.22 -18.92
CA LEU A 44 -15.55 18.95 -17.64
C LEU A 44 -14.28 19.75 -17.33
N THR A 45 -13.14 19.39 -17.95
CA THR A 45 -11.87 20.12 -17.80
C THR A 45 -11.67 21.23 -18.85
N ALA A 46 -12.63 21.42 -19.76
CA ALA A 46 -12.54 22.42 -20.82
C ALA A 46 -12.43 23.85 -20.26
N VAL A 47 -11.64 24.66 -20.96
CA VAL A 47 -11.45 26.09 -20.66
C VAL A 47 -12.67 26.91 -21.06
N ASP A 48 -13.35 26.49 -22.13
CA ASP A 48 -14.62 27.05 -22.58
C ASP A 48 -15.75 26.59 -21.65
N ASP A 49 -16.51 27.54 -21.11
CA ASP A 49 -17.61 27.23 -20.18
C ASP A 49 -18.80 26.62 -20.91
N ASP A 50 -19.11 27.06 -22.13
CA ASP A 50 -20.26 26.54 -22.87
C ASP A 50 -20.07 25.05 -23.18
N VAL A 51 -18.83 24.66 -23.50
CA VAL A 51 -18.44 23.26 -23.72
C VAL A 51 -18.53 22.44 -22.43
N ALA A 52 -18.04 22.99 -21.32
CA ALA A 52 -18.06 22.28 -20.04
C ALA A 52 -19.47 22.17 -19.45
N ASP A 53 -20.30 23.20 -19.61
CA ASP A 53 -21.68 23.24 -19.13
C ASP A 53 -22.56 22.29 -19.94
N ALA A 54 -22.35 22.17 -21.26
CA ALA A 54 -23.01 21.14 -22.07
C ALA A 54 -22.66 19.72 -21.60
N ALA A 55 -21.40 19.46 -21.26
CA ALA A 55 -20.98 18.17 -20.71
C ALA A 55 -21.58 17.90 -19.32
N ILE A 56 -21.69 18.94 -18.48
CA ILE A 56 -22.39 18.87 -17.19
C ILE A 56 -23.83 18.42 -17.41
N GLU A 57 -24.59 19.06 -18.30
CA GLU A 57 -26.00 18.71 -18.56
C GLU A 57 -26.18 17.23 -18.93
N VAL A 58 -25.29 16.70 -19.77
CA VAL A 58 -25.29 15.28 -20.16
C VAL A 58 -25.02 14.38 -18.96
N ILE A 59 -24.00 14.69 -18.16
CA ILE A 59 -23.61 13.90 -16.99
C ILE A 59 -24.69 13.95 -15.90
N GLU A 60 -25.29 15.11 -15.63
CA GLU A 60 -26.35 15.29 -14.64
C GLU A 60 -27.61 14.49 -15.02
N THR A 61 -27.99 14.52 -16.30
CA THR A 61 -29.16 13.77 -16.81
C THR A 61 -29.03 12.26 -16.59
N HIS A 62 -27.80 11.75 -16.59
CA HIS A 62 -27.49 10.32 -16.48
C HIS A 62 -26.68 9.98 -15.23
N TRP A 63 -26.72 10.83 -14.19
CA TRP A 63 -25.85 10.69 -13.03
C TRP A 63 -26.03 9.36 -12.29
N ARG A 64 -24.90 8.80 -11.84
CA ARG A 64 -24.83 7.70 -10.87
C ARG A 64 -23.72 8.01 -9.89
N ASP A 65 -23.92 7.70 -8.61
CA ASP A 65 -22.92 7.97 -7.58
C ASP A 65 -21.55 7.30 -7.85
N GLY A 66 -21.53 6.18 -8.58
CA GLY A 66 -20.29 5.55 -9.02
C GLY A 66 -19.44 6.39 -10.00
N TYR A 67 -19.97 7.46 -10.57
CA TYR A 67 -19.19 8.43 -11.36
C TYR A 67 -18.33 9.36 -10.51
N ALA A 68 -18.61 9.45 -9.20
CA ALA A 68 -17.79 10.26 -8.30
C ALA A 68 -16.32 9.83 -8.29
N GLY A 69 -16.02 8.55 -8.56
CA GLY A 69 -14.65 8.06 -8.74
C GLY A 69 -13.87 8.79 -9.83
N ILE A 70 -14.50 9.02 -10.99
CA ILE A 70 -13.90 9.78 -12.10
C ILE A 70 -13.61 11.22 -11.66
N LEU A 71 -14.59 11.89 -11.07
CA LEU A 71 -14.44 13.29 -10.65
C LEU A 71 -13.39 13.44 -9.55
N TRP A 72 -13.34 12.50 -8.60
CA TRP A 72 -12.36 12.49 -7.53
C TRP A 72 -10.93 12.26 -8.06
N ASP A 73 -10.78 11.32 -9.01
CA ASP A 73 -9.51 11.10 -9.70
C ASP A 73 -9.03 12.33 -10.47
N MET A 74 -9.94 13.16 -10.98
CA MET A 74 -9.57 14.43 -11.58
C MET A 74 -9.16 15.46 -10.52
N LEU A 75 -9.99 15.64 -9.49
CA LEU A 75 -9.80 16.62 -8.41
C LEU A 75 -8.42 16.55 -7.76
N ARG A 76 -7.88 15.34 -7.54
CA ARG A 76 -6.59 15.15 -6.88
C ARG A 76 -5.38 15.69 -7.65
N PHE A 77 -5.53 16.03 -8.94
CA PHE A 77 -4.49 16.68 -9.74
C PHE A 77 -4.68 18.19 -9.91
N LEU A 78 -5.81 18.72 -9.43
CA LEU A 78 -6.15 20.13 -9.55
C LEU A 78 -5.80 20.85 -8.24
N ARG A 79 -5.36 22.11 -8.35
CA ARG A 79 -5.21 22.96 -7.16
C ARG A 79 -6.59 23.43 -6.70
N PRO A 80 -6.96 23.23 -5.42
CA PRO A 80 -8.20 23.77 -4.88
C PRO A 80 -8.15 25.30 -4.85
N PRO A 81 -9.30 25.98 -4.91
CA PRO A 81 -9.41 27.41 -4.62
C PRO A 81 -8.85 27.71 -3.22
N ILE A 82 -8.23 28.87 -3.07
CA ILE A 82 -7.80 29.35 -1.75
C ILE A 82 -9.04 29.94 -1.07
N ASP A 83 -9.51 29.30 0.00
CA ASP A 83 -10.55 29.86 0.86
C ASP A 83 -10.02 31.15 1.49
N ARG A 84 -10.45 32.30 0.96
CA ARG A 84 -10.20 33.58 1.62
C ARG A 84 -11.07 33.63 2.87
N PRO A 85 -10.54 33.96 4.06
CA PRO A 85 -11.39 34.25 5.20
C PRO A 85 -12.44 35.27 4.78
N SER A 86 -13.72 34.97 5.03
CA SER A 86 -14.77 35.97 4.90
C SER A 86 -14.35 37.18 5.72
N GLN A 87 -14.42 38.38 5.14
CA GLN A 87 -14.23 39.61 5.90
C GLN A 87 -15.43 39.80 6.84
N GLY A 88 -15.46 39.02 7.92
CA GLY A 88 -16.43 39.08 8.99
C GLY A 88 -15.98 40.08 10.05
N SER A 89 -16.50 41.30 9.95
CA SER A 89 -16.75 42.25 11.04
C SER A 89 -15.77 42.24 12.23
N SER A 90 -14.62 42.92 12.09
CA SER A 90 -13.96 43.49 13.27
C SER A 90 -14.53 44.88 13.53
N VAL A 91 -15.55 44.97 14.39
CA VAL A 91 -15.85 46.23 15.07
C VAL A 91 -14.69 46.50 16.02
N ARG A 92 -13.74 47.34 15.60
CA ARG A 92 -12.82 48.04 16.50
C ARG A 92 -12.99 49.54 16.29
N ARG A 93 -13.58 50.21 17.29
CA ARG A 93 -13.44 51.64 17.48
C ARG A 93 -11.98 51.93 17.83
N SER A 94 -11.28 52.67 16.99
CA SER A 94 -10.05 53.37 17.34
C SER A 94 -9.90 54.52 16.35
N THR A 95 -9.92 55.74 16.87
CA THR A 95 -9.69 56.99 16.16
C THR A 95 -8.20 57.26 16.16
N ASP A 96 -7.47 56.73 15.18
CA ASP A 96 -6.12 57.18 14.80
C ASP A 96 -5.92 56.89 13.30
N PRO A 97 -5.36 57.82 12.51
CA PRO A 97 -5.10 57.60 11.09
C PRO A 97 -3.84 56.74 10.92
N VAL A 98 -4.02 55.43 10.76
CA VAL A 98 -2.97 54.52 10.32
C VAL A 98 -3.04 54.43 8.80
N GLU A 99 -1.93 54.76 8.13
CA GLU A 99 -1.73 54.53 6.69
C GLU A 99 -2.12 53.09 6.32
N ALA A 100 -3.00 52.95 5.33
CA ALA A 100 -3.47 51.67 4.85
C ALA A 100 -2.27 50.82 4.38
N PRO A 101 -2.09 49.58 4.87
CA PRO A 101 -1.14 48.65 4.28
C PRO A 101 -1.54 48.44 2.81
N GLY A 102 -0.62 48.71 1.89
CA GLY A 102 -0.84 48.50 0.46
C GLY A 102 -1.40 47.10 0.22
N LEU A 103 -2.61 47.03 -0.35
CA LEU A 103 -3.19 45.79 -0.84
C LEU A 103 -2.20 45.15 -1.81
N GLN A 104 -1.58 44.04 -1.41
CA GLN A 104 -0.88 43.18 -2.36
C GLN A 104 -1.85 42.87 -3.49
N PRO A 105 -1.43 43.01 -4.77
CA PRO A 105 -2.28 42.65 -5.88
C PRO A 105 -2.75 41.20 -5.70
N PRO A 106 -4.04 40.90 -5.96
CA PRO A 106 -4.55 39.55 -5.76
C PRO A 106 -3.71 38.59 -6.60
N VAL A 107 -3.11 37.60 -5.94
CA VAL A 107 -2.42 36.52 -6.63
C VAL A 107 -3.42 35.91 -7.62
N PRO A 108 -3.11 35.86 -8.92
CA PRO A 108 -4.00 35.27 -9.91
C PRO A 108 -4.34 33.84 -9.51
N GLU A 109 -5.62 33.51 -9.49
CA GLU A 109 -6.06 32.16 -9.15
C GLU A 109 -5.54 31.18 -10.21
N HIS A 110 -5.08 30.00 -9.77
CA HIS A 110 -4.57 28.99 -10.70
C HIS A 110 -5.70 28.55 -11.65
N PRO A 111 -5.47 28.40 -12.97
CA PRO A 111 -6.53 28.03 -13.92
C PRO A 111 -7.28 26.75 -13.54
N SER A 112 -6.61 25.79 -12.90
CA SER A 112 -7.25 24.56 -12.40
C SER A 112 -8.29 24.77 -11.30
N ALA A 113 -8.26 25.90 -10.58
CA ALA A 113 -9.20 26.16 -9.48
C ALA A 113 -10.63 26.36 -10.00
N ARG A 114 -10.77 26.88 -11.23
CA ARG A 114 -12.07 26.95 -11.92
C ARG A 114 -12.62 25.55 -12.19
N VAL A 115 -11.81 24.67 -12.78
CA VAL A 115 -12.18 23.27 -13.02
C VAL A 115 -12.49 22.58 -11.69
N PHE A 116 -11.68 22.79 -10.65
CA PHE A 116 -11.92 22.24 -9.32
C PHE A 116 -13.30 22.63 -8.77
N ARG A 117 -13.67 23.92 -8.82
CA ARG A 117 -15.00 24.39 -8.40
C ARG A 117 -16.12 23.76 -9.21
N ARG A 118 -15.93 23.59 -10.52
CA ARG A 118 -16.90 22.94 -11.40
C ARG A 118 -17.15 21.49 -10.98
N LEU A 119 -16.08 20.72 -10.78
CA LEU A 119 -16.17 19.31 -10.36
C LEU A 119 -16.79 19.17 -8.95
N VAL A 120 -16.40 20.01 -8.00
CA VAL A 120 -17.01 20.03 -6.66
C VAL A 120 -18.48 20.44 -6.74
N GLY A 121 -18.82 21.46 -7.53
CA GLY A 121 -20.20 21.90 -7.71
C GLY A 121 -21.10 20.80 -8.26
N LEU A 122 -20.60 20.04 -9.25
CA LEU A 122 -21.28 18.86 -9.79
C LEU A 122 -21.46 17.76 -8.73
N LEU A 123 -20.42 17.48 -7.93
CA LEU A 123 -20.54 16.53 -6.82
C LEU A 123 -21.58 16.99 -5.80
N GLU A 124 -21.58 18.26 -5.39
CA GLU A 124 -22.54 18.79 -4.43
C GLU A 124 -23.98 18.80 -4.97
N SER A 125 -24.17 19.17 -6.25
CA SER A 125 -25.50 19.21 -6.88
C SER A 125 -26.12 17.82 -6.99
N GLN A 126 -25.33 16.82 -7.41
CA GLN A 126 -25.83 15.47 -7.66
C GLN A 126 -25.95 14.61 -6.41
N THR A 127 -25.10 14.82 -5.41
CA THR A 127 -25.07 13.98 -4.20
C THR A 127 -25.78 14.60 -2.99
N GLY A 128 -26.05 15.92 -3.04
CA GLY A 128 -26.57 16.70 -1.90
C GLY A 128 -25.58 16.88 -0.75
N GLN A 129 -24.35 16.36 -0.86
CA GLN A 129 -23.30 16.56 0.14
C GLN A 129 -22.75 18.00 0.07
N ARG A 130 -22.16 18.46 1.17
CA ARG A 130 -21.52 19.79 1.29
C ARG A 130 -20.10 19.67 1.83
N HIS A 131 -19.25 18.94 1.12
CA HIS A 131 -17.86 18.73 1.52
C HIS A 131 -16.92 19.81 0.99
N GLY A 132 -17.36 20.65 0.04
CA GLY A 132 -16.54 21.71 -0.55
C GLY A 132 -15.20 21.19 -1.05
N ASN A 133 -14.12 21.87 -0.65
CA ASN A 133 -12.75 21.55 -1.08
C ASN A 133 -12.12 20.35 -0.35
N ASP A 134 -12.82 19.71 0.60
CA ASP A 134 -12.31 18.56 1.36
C ASP A 134 -12.40 17.26 0.52
N ILE A 135 -11.39 17.06 -0.33
CA ILE A 135 -11.31 15.88 -1.20
C ILE A 135 -11.23 14.56 -0.43
N LEU A 136 -10.81 14.57 0.85
CA LEU A 136 -10.76 13.35 1.66
C LEU A 136 -12.16 12.97 2.13
N ARG A 137 -13.02 13.94 2.44
CA ARG A 137 -14.44 13.66 2.72
C ARG A 137 -15.16 13.14 1.49
N TRP A 138 -14.88 13.69 0.30
CA TRP A 138 -15.40 13.14 -0.96
C TRP A 138 -14.97 11.69 -1.18
N GLN A 139 -13.68 11.39 -0.95
CA GLN A 139 -13.15 10.01 -1.06
C GLN A 139 -13.89 9.05 -0.12
N GLN A 140 -14.09 9.46 1.14
CA GLN A 140 -14.79 8.65 2.14
C GLN A 140 -16.27 8.45 1.81
N TRP A 141 -16.95 9.50 1.35
CA TRP A 141 -18.34 9.40 0.90
C TRP A 141 -18.48 8.43 -0.28
N MET A 142 -17.59 8.53 -1.26
CA MET A 142 -17.56 7.64 -2.44
C MET A 142 -17.41 6.18 -2.04
N TRP A 143 -16.51 5.88 -1.10
CA TRP A 143 -16.30 4.52 -0.60
C TRP A 143 -17.44 3.97 0.26
N GLN A 144 -18.39 4.80 0.69
CA GLN A 144 -19.63 4.38 1.35
C GLN A 144 -20.75 4.02 0.35
N GLN A 145 -20.57 4.32 -0.94
CA GLN A 145 -21.56 4.02 -1.98
C GLN A 145 -21.39 2.60 -2.54
N PRO A 146 -22.48 1.99 -3.06
CA PRO A 146 -22.40 0.76 -3.85
C PRO A 146 -21.37 0.90 -4.98
N TYR A 147 -20.58 -0.15 -5.22
CA TYR A 147 -19.59 -0.12 -6.31
C TYR A 147 -20.28 -0.32 -7.66
N LEU A 148 -20.68 0.78 -8.29
CA LEU A 148 -21.30 0.81 -9.62
C LEU A 148 -20.60 1.86 -10.50
N PRO A 149 -19.29 1.68 -10.80
CA PRO A 149 -18.52 2.65 -11.56
C PRO A 149 -19.02 2.74 -13.01
N HIS A 150 -18.58 3.77 -13.73
CA HIS A 150 -18.72 3.81 -15.18
C HIS A 150 -18.11 2.53 -15.81
N PRO A 151 -18.75 1.90 -16.82
CA PRO A 151 -18.24 0.67 -17.43
C PRO A 151 -16.81 0.80 -17.97
N GLU A 152 -16.45 1.98 -18.45
CA GLU A 152 -15.11 2.30 -18.98
C GLU A 152 -14.18 2.96 -17.93
N TYR A 153 -14.46 2.83 -16.62
CA TYR A 153 -13.68 3.53 -15.59
C TYR A 153 -12.20 3.11 -15.56
N ALA A 154 -11.88 1.86 -15.88
CA ALA A 154 -10.50 1.43 -16.04
C ALA A 154 -9.80 2.17 -17.20
N ALA A 155 -10.45 2.23 -18.37
CA ALA A 155 -9.93 2.97 -19.52
C ALA A 155 -9.76 4.46 -19.20
N PHE A 156 -10.68 5.04 -18.44
CA PHE A 156 -10.53 6.39 -17.88
C PHE A 156 -9.25 6.50 -17.05
N LYS A 157 -9.02 5.63 -16.07
CA LYS A 157 -7.79 5.65 -15.25
C LYS A 157 -6.53 5.51 -16.10
N GLY A 158 -6.52 4.58 -17.05
CA GLY A 158 -5.41 4.41 -17.98
C GLY A 158 -5.11 5.71 -18.74
N ARG A 159 -6.13 6.31 -19.39
CA ARG A 159 -5.97 7.57 -20.14
C ARG A 159 -5.62 8.76 -19.23
N TRP A 160 -6.18 8.85 -18.03
CA TRP A 160 -5.91 9.93 -17.08
C TRP A 160 -4.50 9.83 -16.49
N TYR A 161 -4.09 8.66 -15.98
CA TYR A 161 -2.75 8.48 -15.40
C TYR A 161 -1.66 8.48 -16.47
N SER A 162 -1.98 8.19 -17.73
CA SER A 162 -1.04 8.33 -18.84
C SER A 162 -0.55 9.76 -19.09
N GLN A 163 -1.24 10.77 -18.54
CA GLN A 163 -0.75 12.15 -18.54
C GLN A 163 0.48 12.34 -17.65
N ILE A 164 0.72 11.42 -16.71
CA ILE A 164 1.91 11.38 -15.83
C ILE A 164 3.00 10.55 -16.49
N ASP A 165 2.66 9.32 -16.89
CA ASP A 165 3.56 8.38 -17.55
C ASP A 165 2.74 7.45 -18.47
N PRO A 166 3.06 7.35 -19.78
CA PRO A 166 2.31 6.53 -20.73
C PRO A 166 2.14 5.07 -20.31
N ARG A 167 3.07 4.51 -19.54
CA ARG A 167 3.06 3.11 -19.10
C ARG A 167 1.88 2.76 -18.18
N PHE A 168 1.25 3.75 -17.53
CA PHE A 168 0.04 3.50 -16.75
C PHE A 168 -1.12 2.92 -17.58
N ARG A 169 -1.16 3.17 -18.90
CA ARG A 169 -2.19 2.54 -19.78
C ARG A 169 -2.07 1.03 -19.82
N GLU A 170 -0.86 0.49 -19.66
CA GLU A 170 -0.62 -0.95 -19.73
C GLU A 170 -1.29 -1.71 -18.58
N PHE A 171 -1.56 -1.04 -17.45
CA PHE A 171 -2.27 -1.64 -16.31
C PHE A 171 -3.80 -1.63 -16.47
N PHE A 172 -4.32 -0.81 -17.38
CA PHE A 172 -5.76 -0.63 -17.59
C PHE A 172 -6.13 -0.69 -19.07
N PRO A 173 -5.90 -1.83 -19.75
CA PRO A 173 -6.41 -2.02 -21.10
C PRO A 173 -7.94 -1.97 -21.13
N ASP A 174 -8.51 -1.71 -22.31
CA ASP A 174 -9.96 -1.69 -22.49
C ASP A 174 -10.58 -3.04 -22.09
N GLY A 175 -11.63 -3.00 -21.26
CA GLY A 175 -12.30 -4.21 -20.76
C GLY A 175 -11.49 -5.00 -19.72
N VAL A 176 -10.50 -4.39 -19.07
CA VAL A 176 -9.70 -5.07 -18.03
C VAL A 176 -10.56 -5.59 -16.89
N GLU A 177 -10.30 -6.84 -16.50
CA GLU A 177 -10.92 -7.48 -15.34
C GLU A 177 -10.31 -6.97 -14.04
N SER A 178 -11.13 -6.88 -12.98
CA SER A 178 -10.70 -6.43 -11.65
C SER A 178 -11.45 -7.17 -10.54
N LEU A 179 -10.71 -7.66 -9.54
CA LEU A 179 -11.26 -8.23 -8.29
C LEU A 179 -11.41 -7.19 -7.17
N ILE A 180 -10.84 -6.00 -7.36
CA ILE A 180 -10.87 -4.91 -6.39
C ILE A 180 -11.63 -3.71 -6.94
N ARG A 181 -12.07 -2.82 -6.04
CA ARG A 181 -12.67 -1.56 -6.45
C ARG A 181 -11.61 -0.63 -7.01
N LEU A 182 -11.74 -0.24 -8.27
CA LEU A 182 -10.83 0.71 -8.90
C LEU A 182 -10.90 2.10 -8.25
N ASP A 183 -12.01 2.48 -7.64
CA ASP A 183 -12.12 3.75 -6.90
C ASP A 183 -11.38 3.73 -5.55
N GLU A 184 -10.83 2.59 -5.14
CA GLU A 184 -9.85 2.45 -4.04
C GLU A 184 -8.39 2.37 -4.55
N VAL A 185 -8.16 2.41 -5.87
CA VAL A 185 -6.82 2.40 -6.47
C VAL A 185 -6.32 3.81 -6.72
N ASP A 186 -5.30 4.20 -5.95
CA ASP A 186 -4.71 5.53 -5.94
C ASP A 186 -3.34 5.55 -6.62
N TRP A 187 -2.98 6.66 -7.27
CA TRP A 187 -1.58 6.91 -7.65
C TRP A 187 -0.77 7.36 -6.43
N GLY A 188 0.25 6.57 -6.09
CA GLY A 188 1.13 6.74 -4.93
C GLY A 188 2.18 7.85 -5.06
N GLY A 189 2.15 8.64 -6.15
CA GLY A 189 3.06 9.77 -6.35
C GLY A 189 4.36 9.45 -7.09
N VAL A 190 4.51 8.24 -7.62
CA VAL A 190 5.66 7.82 -8.44
C VAL A 190 5.20 7.13 -9.71
N VAL A 191 6.00 7.20 -10.78
CA VAL A 191 5.73 6.49 -12.04
C VAL A 191 6.01 4.98 -11.89
N PRO A 192 5.61 4.12 -12.84
CA PRO A 192 5.98 2.70 -12.80
C PRO A 192 7.51 2.53 -12.73
N ASN A 193 7.98 1.71 -11.79
CA ASN A 193 9.39 1.57 -11.40
C ASN A 193 10.08 2.89 -11.01
N GLY A 194 9.32 3.91 -10.60
CA GLY A 194 9.87 5.17 -10.06
C GLY A 194 10.59 4.98 -8.73
N ILE A 195 10.27 3.89 -8.03
CA ILE A 195 11.09 3.28 -6.99
C ILE A 195 11.61 1.96 -7.57
N PRO A 196 12.84 1.93 -8.11
CA PRO A 196 13.34 0.77 -8.84
C PRO A 196 13.54 -0.42 -7.88
N PRO A 197 13.06 -1.62 -8.24
CA PRO A 197 13.44 -2.84 -7.53
C PRO A 197 14.97 -3.02 -7.55
N LEU A 198 15.53 -3.56 -6.47
CA LEU A 198 16.89 -4.06 -6.48
C LEU A 198 16.92 -5.42 -7.17
N GLU A 199 17.53 -5.51 -8.35
CA GLU A 199 17.67 -6.77 -9.08
C GLU A 199 19.05 -7.38 -8.80
N ALA A 200 19.09 -8.56 -8.16
CA ALA A 200 20.31 -9.27 -7.78
C ALA A 200 21.34 -8.37 -7.06
N PRO A 201 20.96 -7.70 -5.96
CA PRO A 201 21.88 -6.78 -5.28
C PRO A 201 23.11 -7.50 -4.72
N GLU A 202 24.20 -6.76 -4.51
CA GLU A 202 25.39 -7.30 -3.87
C GLU A 202 25.16 -7.56 -2.37
N HIS A 203 25.92 -8.51 -1.84
CA HIS A 203 25.84 -8.91 -0.44
C HIS A 203 27.22 -8.98 0.19
N LEU A 204 27.27 -8.65 1.48
CA LEU A 204 28.48 -8.71 2.30
C LEU A 204 28.33 -9.83 3.32
N SER A 205 29.46 -10.36 3.79
CA SER A 205 29.45 -11.17 5.01
C SER A 205 29.06 -10.33 6.23
N ALA A 206 28.63 -10.98 7.30
CA ALA A 206 28.30 -10.30 8.55
C ALA A 206 29.47 -9.49 9.15
N VAL A 207 30.72 -9.90 8.89
CA VAL A 207 31.94 -9.22 9.37
C VAL A 207 32.22 -7.96 8.56
N GLU A 208 32.00 -7.99 7.24
CA GLU A 208 32.23 -6.86 6.34
C GLU A 208 31.14 -5.78 6.42
N ALA A 209 29.98 -6.11 6.96
CA ALA A 209 28.84 -5.21 7.12
C ALA A 209 29.01 -4.19 8.26
N THR A 210 30.13 -3.47 8.28
CA THR A 210 30.49 -2.48 9.31
C THR A 210 29.64 -1.21 9.27
N TYR A 211 28.73 -1.08 8.29
CA TYR A 211 27.84 0.06 8.13
C TYR A 211 26.53 -0.08 8.93
N LEU A 212 26.26 -1.27 9.49
CA LEU A 212 25.11 -1.57 10.32
C LEU A 212 25.50 -1.61 11.78
N ASP A 213 24.87 -0.74 12.58
CA ASP A 213 24.94 -0.80 14.03
C ASP A 213 24.00 -1.90 14.56
N ASP A 214 24.29 -2.41 15.76
CA ASP A 214 23.57 -3.55 16.34
C ASP A 214 22.07 -3.33 16.57
N ASP A 215 21.63 -2.07 16.68
CA ASP A 215 20.24 -1.67 16.88
C ASP A 215 19.48 -1.41 15.58
N ASN A 216 20.17 -1.40 14.42
CA ASN A 216 19.54 -1.18 13.13
C ASN A 216 18.60 -2.34 12.79
N ILE A 217 17.45 -2.04 12.19
CA ILE A 217 16.43 -3.05 11.91
C ILE A 217 16.74 -3.78 10.60
N VAL A 218 16.69 -5.10 10.64
CA VAL A 218 16.85 -5.98 9.48
C VAL A 218 15.65 -6.92 9.35
N PHE A 219 15.38 -7.33 8.11
CA PHE A 219 14.48 -8.42 7.78
C PHE A 219 15.33 -9.65 7.49
N GLY A 220 15.26 -10.65 8.35
CA GLY A 220 16.01 -11.89 8.24
C GLY A 220 15.20 -12.99 7.57
N ILE A 221 15.82 -13.69 6.62
CA ILE A 221 15.25 -14.83 5.89
C ILE A 221 16.23 -15.99 5.99
N VAL A 222 15.71 -17.21 6.18
CA VAL A 222 16.49 -18.44 6.06
C VAL A 222 15.83 -19.36 5.05
N VAL A 223 16.62 -19.88 4.11
CA VAL A 223 16.20 -20.92 3.17
C VAL A 223 17.28 -22.01 3.16
N GLY A 224 16.90 -23.23 3.56
CA GLY A 224 17.88 -24.28 3.83
C GLY A 224 18.86 -23.81 4.90
N ASP A 225 20.16 -23.90 4.61
CA ASP A 225 21.23 -23.46 5.50
C ASP A 225 21.68 -22.00 5.24
N GLU A 226 21.07 -21.31 4.27
CA GLU A 226 21.47 -19.95 3.92
C GLU A 226 20.62 -18.90 4.66
N ALA A 227 21.30 -18.06 5.45
CA ALA A 227 20.71 -16.93 6.15
C ALA A 227 21.05 -15.60 5.47
N ARG A 228 20.03 -14.80 5.14
CA ARG A 228 20.15 -13.51 4.46
C ARG A 228 19.43 -12.41 5.24
N ALA A 229 20.10 -11.28 5.45
CA ALA A 229 19.53 -10.09 6.05
C ALA A 229 19.33 -8.96 5.01
N TYR A 230 18.20 -8.28 5.11
CA TYR A 230 17.88 -7.09 4.33
C TYR A 230 17.62 -5.91 5.27
N PRO A 231 18.50 -4.90 5.33
CA PRO A 231 18.30 -3.75 6.21
C PRO A 231 17.05 -2.96 5.82
N LYS A 232 16.20 -2.67 6.80
CA LYS A 232 15.00 -1.84 6.63
C LYS A 232 15.38 -0.47 6.06
N ARG A 233 16.49 0.12 6.52
CA ARG A 233 17.03 1.39 6.02
C ARG A 233 17.31 1.43 4.52
N ILE A 234 17.58 0.29 3.89
CA ILE A 234 17.75 0.19 2.43
C ILE A 234 16.42 -0.11 1.74
N LEU A 235 15.70 -1.13 2.20
CA LEU A 235 14.41 -1.50 1.60
C LEU A 235 13.35 -0.42 1.76
N ALA A 236 13.42 0.46 2.75
CA ALA A 236 12.49 1.58 2.87
C ALA A 236 12.60 2.60 1.73
N TRP A 237 13.70 2.60 0.96
CA TRP A 237 13.89 3.43 -0.24
C TRP A 237 13.61 2.72 -1.55
N HIS A 238 13.71 1.39 -1.57
CA HIS A 238 13.62 0.56 -2.79
C HIS A 238 12.39 -0.32 -2.86
N GLU A 239 11.81 -0.63 -1.70
CA GLU A 239 10.55 -1.33 -1.50
C GLU A 239 10.42 -2.72 -2.14
N MET A 240 11.46 -3.21 -2.80
CA MET A 240 11.51 -4.51 -3.47
C MET A 240 12.98 -4.90 -3.70
N ALA A 241 13.32 -6.15 -3.41
CA ALA A 241 14.55 -6.79 -3.84
C ALA A 241 14.22 -8.15 -4.47
N VAL A 242 14.86 -8.48 -5.59
CA VAL A 242 14.80 -9.79 -6.23
C VAL A 242 16.15 -10.47 -6.02
N ASP A 243 16.12 -11.64 -5.39
CA ASP A 243 17.32 -12.30 -4.88
C ASP A 243 17.22 -13.82 -5.00
N VAL A 244 18.34 -14.51 -4.83
CA VAL A 244 18.40 -15.97 -4.70
C VAL A 244 18.97 -16.32 -3.34
N VAL A 245 18.19 -17.06 -2.53
CA VAL A 245 18.59 -17.51 -1.20
C VAL A 245 18.30 -19.00 -1.08
N GLY A 246 19.31 -19.81 -0.74
CA GLY A 246 19.19 -21.26 -0.63
C GLY A 246 18.73 -21.93 -1.92
N GLY A 247 19.04 -21.33 -3.08
CA GLY A 247 18.60 -21.79 -4.40
C GLY A 247 17.17 -21.41 -4.78
N LEU A 248 16.41 -20.70 -3.94
CA LEU A 248 15.08 -20.18 -4.27
C LEU A 248 15.15 -18.76 -4.82
N ASP A 249 14.54 -18.53 -5.98
CA ASP A 249 14.29 -17.17 -6.51
C ASP A 249 13.22 -16.48 -5.65
N LEU A 250 13.59 -15.43 -4.93
CA LEU A 250 12.70 -14.68 -4.03
C LEU A 250 12.48 -13.25 -4.52
N THR A 251 11.23 -12.79 -4.41
CA THR A 251 10.86 -11.38 -4.51
C THR A 251 10.52 -10.90 -3.09
N ILE A 252 11.43 -10.15 -2.48
CA ILE A 252 11.27 -9.56 -1.15
C ILE A 252 10.60 -8.21 -1.30
N VAL A 253 9.32 -8.14 -0.95
CA VAL A 253 8.51 -6.93 -1.10
C VAL A 253 8.44 -6.22 0.24
N TYR A 254 8.75 -4.91 0.27
CA TYR A 254 8.57 -4.07 1.45
C TYR A 254 7.67 -2.87 1.14
N CYS A 255 6.48 -2.85 1.72
CA CYS A 255 5.64 -1.67 1.69
C CYS A 255 5.99 -0.76 2.87
N THR A 256 6.79 0.29 2.61
CA THR A 256 7.22 1.27 3.63
C THR A 256 6.03 1.95 4.32
N LEU A 257 4.95 2.23 3.58
CA LEU A 257 3.75 2.87 4.12
C LEU A 257 2.99 1.98 5.11
N CYS A 258 2.95 0.67 4.86
CA CYS A 258 2.23 -0.30 5.69
C CYS A 258 3.15 -1.02 6.69
N GLY A 259 4.46 -0.77 6.68
CA GLY A 259 5.40 -1.47 7.56
C GLY A 259 5.50 -2.97 7.29
N THR A 260 5.11 -3.42 6.08
CA THR A 260 4.95 -4.83 5.73
C THR A 260 6.09 -5.32 4.86
N VAL A 261 6.77 -6.39 5.30
CA VAL A 261 7.74 -7.14 4.49
C VAL A 261 7.22 -8.55 4.23
N ILE A 262 7.20 -8.97 2.96
CA ILE A 262 6.78 -10.33 2.56
C ILE A 262 7.76 -10.84 1.50
N PRO A 263 8.51 -11.91 1.79
CA PRO A 263 9.23 -12.65 0.76
C PRO A 263 8.28 -13.64 0.08
N TYR A 264 8.17 -13.50 -1.23
CA TYR A 264 7.46 -14.43 -2.10
C TYR A 264 8.46 -15.25 -2.90
N GLU A 265 8.15 -16.52 -3.13
CA GLU A 265 8.79 -17.25 -4.22
C GLU A 265 8.42 -16.56 -5.55
N SER A 266 9.41 -16.31 -6.39
CA SER A 266 9.22 -15.61 -7.68
C SER A 266 8.68 -16.55 -8.76
N VAL A 267 8.22 -17.74 -8.37
CA VAL A 267 7.65 -18.75 -9.25
C VAL A 267 6.23 -19.04 -8.77
N ALA A 268 5.25 -18.99 -9.67
CA ALA A 268 3.90 -19.45 -9.43
C ALA A 268 3.47 -20.36 -10.58
N ASP A 269 2.94 -21.54 -10.25
CA ASP A 269 2.54 -22.57 -11.22
C ASP A 269 3.64 -22.88 -12.27
N GLY A 270 4.88 -23.05 -11.80
CA GLY A 270 6.05 -23.31 -12.64
C GLY A 270 6.53 -22.13 -13.50
N ARG A 271 5.85 -20.98 -13.45
CA ARG A 271 6.23 -19.77 -14.18
C ARG A 271 7.01 -18.81 -13.27
N ARG A 272 8.23 -18.45 -13.69
CA ARG A 272 8.95 -17.33 -13.08
C ARG A 272 8.25 -16.01 -13.42
N ILE A 273 7.95 -15.22 -12.40
CA ILE A 273 7.31 -13.92 -12.51
C ILE A 273 8.33 -12.85 -12.12
N GLN A 274 8.60 -11.92 -13.03
CA GLN A 274 9.40 -10.73 -12.74
C GLN A 274 8.46 -9.62 -12.30
N PHE A 275 8.61 -9.15 -11.06
CA PHE A 275 7.79 -8.09 -10.51
C PHE A 275 8.45 -6.71 -10.62
N GLY A 276 7.62 -5.69 -10.74
CA GLY A 276 8.01 -4.29 -10.60
C GLY A 276 7.09 -3.52 -9.66
N THR A 277 7.43 -2.26 -9.41
CA THR A 277 6.62 -1.35 -8.57
C THR A 277 5.68 -0.53 -9.46
N SER A 278 4.36 -0.66 -9.28
CA SER A 278 3.41 -0.01 -10.20
C SER A 278 3.32 1.52 -10.01
N GLY A 279 3.68 2.02 -8.82
CA GLY A 279 3.36 3.38 -8.41
C GLY A 279 1.88 3.57 -8.04
N LEU A 280 1.08 2.50 -8.04
CA LEU A 280 -0.31 2.47 -7.60
C LEU A 280 -0.42 1.81 -6.22
N LEU A 281 -1.42 2.27 -5.47
CA LEU A 281 -1.74 1.78 -4.14
C LEU A 281 -3.18 1.28 -4.14
N TYR A 282 -3.44 0.20 -3.41
CA TYR A 282 -4.77 -0.24 -3.02
C TYR A 282 -4.81 -0.28 -1.50
N ARG A 283 -5.70 0.51 -0.89
CA ARG A 283 -5.81 0.65 0.58
C ARG A 283 -4.47 1.03 1.23
N SER A 284 -3.76 2.00 0.64
CA SER A 284 -2.41 2.46 1.03
C SER A 284 -1.29 1.41 0.89
N ASN A 285 -1.62 0.16 0.60
CA ASN A 285 -0.65 -0.88 0.29
C ASN A 285 -0.26 -0.81 -1.19
N LYS A 286 0.98 -1.17 -1.52
CA LYS A 286 1.46 -1.12 -2.89
C LYS A 286 0.83 -2.23 -3.74
N LEU A 287 0.49 -1.90 -4.98
CA LEU A 287 0.26 -2.90 -6.02
C LEU A 287 1.57 -3.17 -6.74
N MET A 288 1.95 -4.44 -6.86
CA MET A 288 3.03 -4.86 -7.75
C MET A 288 2.47 -5.04 -9.15
N PHE A 289 3.33 -5.09 -10.17
CA PHE A 289 2.92 -5.55 -11.49
C PHE A 289 3.86 -6.64 -11.99
N ASP A 290 3.35 -7.60 -12.75
CA ASP A 290 4.22 -8.55 -13.44
C ASP A 290 4.68 -7.99 -14.80
N GLY A 291 5.95 -8.19 -15.12
CA GLY A 291 6.56 -7.61 -16.32
C GLY A 291 5.98 -8.13 -17.63
N ALA A 292 5.44 -9.35 -17.65
CA ALA A 292 5.03 -10.04 -18.87
C ALA A 292 3.59 -9.70 -19.31
N THR A 293 2.65 -9.58 -18.37
CA THR A 293 1.22 -9.29 -18.66
C THR A 293 0.77 -7.93 -18.15
N LYS A 294 1.58 -7.27 -17.32
CA LYS A 294 1.24 -6.01 -16.66
C LYS A 294 0.00 -6.11 -15.76
N SER A 295 -0.36 -7.31 -15.32
CA SER A 295 -1.40 -7.48 -14.31
C SER A 295 -0.90 -6.89 -12.99
N LEU A 296 -1.79 -6.23 -12.25
CA LEU A 296 -1.52 -5.73 -10.91
C LEU A 296 -1.79 -6.81 -9.88
N TRP A 297 -0.90 -6.94 -8.90
CA TRP A 297 -0.95 -7.96 -7.85
C TRP A 297 -1.09 -7.30 -6.48
N ASN A 298 -1.99 -7.86 -5.65
CA ASN A 298 -2.13 -7.45 -4.27
C ASN A 298 -0.94 -8.00 -3.46
N THR A 299 -0.12 -7.11 -2.91
CA THR A 299 1.06 -7.50 -2.11
C THR A 299 0.71 -8.26 -0.84
N LEU A 300 -0.43 -7.99 -0.20
CA LEU A 300 -0.87 -8.66 1.03
C LEU A 300 -1.57 -9.99 0.78
N GLU A 301 -1.85 -10.35 -0.46
CA GLU A 301 -2.48 -11.64 -0.79
C GLU A 301 -1.60 -12.49 -1.69
N GLY A 302 -0.75 -11.86 -2.51
CA GLY A 302 0.07 -12.57 -3.50
C GLY A 302 -0.73 -13.04 -4.71
N VAL A 303 -1.85 -12.38 -5.04
CA VAL A 303 -2.76 -12.76 -6.14
C VAL A 303 -2.94 -11.61 -7.13
N PRO A 304 -3.19 -11.89 -8.42
CA PRO A 304 -3.51 -10.87 -9.42
C PRO A 304 -4.91 -10.32 -9.19
N VAL A 305 -5.05 -9.00 -9.15
CA VAL A 305 -6.30 -8.29 -8.82
C VAL A 305 -6.80 -7.35 -9.90
N VAL A 306 -5.96 -6.95 -10.86
CA VAL A 306 -6.36 -6.20 -12.06
C VAL A 306 -5.52 -6.73 -13.23
N GLY A 307 -6.12 -6.99 -14.39
CA GLY A 307 -5.38 -7.45 -15.57
C GLY A 307 -5.73 -8.85 -16.04
N SER A 308 -5.03 -9.34 -17.06
CA SER A 308 -5.35 -10.61 -17.73
C SER A 308 -5.13 -11.86 -16.87
N LEU A 309 -4.39 -11.75 -15.76
CA LEU A 309 -4.19 -12.86 -14.83
C LEU A 309 -5.30 -12.98 -13.77
N VAL A 310 -6.25 -12.04 -13.71
CA VAL A 310 -7.41 -12.15 -12.82
C VAL A 310 -8.18 -13.44 -13.15
N GLY A 311 -8.53 -14.19 -12.10
CA GLY A 311 -9.25 -15.47 -12.24
C GLY A 311 -8.40 -16.65 -12.72
N SER A 312 -7.09 -16.47 -12.89
CA SER A 312 -6.18 -17.57 -13.31
C SER A 312 -5.93 -18.63 -12.24
N GLY A 313 -6.25 -18.35 -10.98
CA GLY A 313 -5.90 -19.20 -9.84
C GLY A 313 -4.44 -19.11 -9.41
N LEU A 314 -3.64 -18.22 -10.02
CA LEU A 314 -2.26 -18.00 -9.62
C LEU A 314 -2.19 -17.32 -8.24
N GLU A 315 -1.36 -17.88 -7.37
CA GLU A 315 -1.05 -17.34 -6.06
C GLU A 315 0.44 -17.53 -5.75
N LEU A 316 1.06 -16.51 -5.17
CA LEU A 316 2.47 -16.56 -4.80
C LEU A 316 2.66 -17.28 -3.46
N THR A 317 3.63 -18.20 -3.43
CA THR A 317 4.03 -18.87 -2.18
C THR A 317 4.81 -17.93 -1.28
N ARG A 318 4.32 -17.75 -0.04
CA ARG A 318 4.94 -16.90 0.98
C ARG A 318 6.02 -17.65 1.74
N ARG A 319 7.12 -16.96 2.04
CA ARG A 319 8.16 -17.46 2.95
C ARG A 319 8.14 -16.67 4.25
N SER A 320 8.63 -17.32 5.30
CA SER A 320 8.79 -16.71 6.62
C SER A 320 9.88 -15.65 6.62
N VAL A 321 9.64 -14.57 7.34
CA VAL A 321 10.60 -13.48 7.59
C VAL A 321 10.55 -13.10 9.05
N VAL A 322 11.69 -12.72 9.62
CA VAL A 322 11.75 -12.14 10.96
C VAL A 322 12.20 -10.70 10.89
N THR A 323 11.48 -9.80 11.56
CA THR A 323 11.95 -8.42 11.79
C THR A 323 12.64 -8.37 13.14
N THR A 324 13.90 -7.96 13.15
CA THR A 324 14.76 -7.96 14.34
C THR A 324 15.84 -6.89 14.20
N THR A 325 16.67 -6.70 15.23
CA THR A 325 17.87 -5.87 15.13
C THR A 325 19.02 -6.66 14.49
N TRP A 326 19.95 -5.95 13.86
CA TRP A 326 21.14 -6.54 13.25
C TRP A 326 21.98 -7.33 14.26
N GLY A 327 22.15 -6.78 15.47
CA GLY A 327 22.92 -7.42 16.53
C GLY A 327 22.31 -8.74 17.03
N GLU A 328 20.98 -8.84 17.09
CA GLU A 328 20.31 -10.12 17.38
C GLU A 328 20.48 -11.09 16.21
N TRP A 329 20.20 -10.64 14.99
CA TRP A 329 20.28 -11.49 13.79
C TRP A 329 21.68 -12.09 13.62
N ARG A 330 22.72 -11.26 13.65
CA ARG A 330 24.12 -11.69 13.52
C ARG A 330 24.54 -12.66 14.63
N ARG A 331 24.05 -12.49 15.85
CA ARG A 331 24.34 -13.42 16.96
C ARG A 331 23.75 -14.80 16.71
N ARG A 332 22.54 -14.86 16.15
CA ARG A 332 21.85 -16.12 15.84
C ARG A 332 22.34 -16.76 14.54
N HIS A 333 22.81 -15.95 13.60
CA HIS A 333 23.25 -16.35 12.26
C HIS A 333 24.61 -15.72 11.94
N PRO A 334 25.72 -16.19 12.55
CA PRO A 334 27.04 -15.57 12.37
C PRO A 334 27.55 -15.64 10.93
N ASP A 335 27.15 -16.66 10.17
CA ASP A 335 27.52 -16.87 8.77
C ASP A 335 26.55 -16.19 7.78
N THR A 336 25.62 -15.36 8.28
CA THR A 336 24.66 -14.66 7.42
C THR A 336 25.35 -13.70 6.46
N THR A 337 24.75 -13.55 5.29
CA THR A 337 25.05 -12.47 4.37
C THR A 337 24.02 -11.35 4.50
N VAL A 338 24.38 -10.13 4.14
CA VAL A 338 23.52 -8.96 4.26
C VAL A 338 23.66 -8.06 3.04
N LEU A 339 22.53 -7.49 2.60
CA LEU A 339 22.45 -6.58 1.46
C LEU A 339 23.51 -5.46 1.57
N SER A 340 24.24 -5.18 0.49
CA SER A 340 25.27 -4.13 0.45
C SER A 340 24.66 -2.73 0.34
N LEU A 341 25.45 -1.70 0.70
CA LEU A 341 25.15 -0.31 0.35
C LEU A 341 25.36 -0.01 -1.14
N ASP A 342 26.11 -0.87 -1.84
CA ASP A 342 26.29 -0.77 -3.30
C ASP A 342 25.04 -1.25 -4.04
N THR A 343 24.01 -0.43 -3.95
CA THR A 343 22.72 -0.66 -4.60
C THR A 343 22.65 -0.09 -6.01
N GLY A 344 23.72 0.55 -6.50
CA GLY A 344 23.69 1.36 -7.72
C GLY A 344 22.92 2.69 -7.58
N HIS A 345 22.48 3.06 -6.38
CA HIS A 345 21.66 4.25 -6.15
C HIS A 345 22.23 5.17 -5.05
N GLN A 346 22.10 6.49 -5.27
CA GLN A 346 22.40 7.50 -4.26
C GLN A 346 21.16 7.84 -3.43
N ARG A 347 21.14 7.36 -2.19
CA ARG A 347 20.08 7.62 -1.19
C ARG A 347 20.71 7.84 0.19
N ASP A 348 19.99 8.54 1.05
CA ASP A 348 20.34 8.61 2.47
C ASP A 348 19.88 7.33 3.16
N TYR A 349 20.74 6.32 3.15
CA TYR A 349 20.48 5.06 3.84
C TYR A 349 20.61 5.18 5.35
N SER A 350 20.67 6.33 6.01
CA SER A 350 20.71 6.37 7.48
C SER A 350 19.45 5.77 8.11
N GLU A 351 19.58 5.11 9.27
CA GLU A 351 18.42 4.53 9.98
C GLU A 351 17.36 5.62 10.26
N GLY A 352 16.10 5.31 9.93
CA GLY A 352 14.98 6.27 10.07
C GLY A 352 14.97 7.46 9.10
N ALA A 353 15.88 7.53 8.12
CA ALA A 353 15.88 8.63 7.14
C ALA A 353 14.74 8.50 6.11
N ALA A 354 14.47 7.28 5.64
CA ALA A 354 13.37 6.99 4.75
C ALA A 354 12.04 7.33 5.42
N TYR A 355 11.22 8.16 4.77
CA TYR A 355 9.86 8.52 5.23
C TYR A 355 9.79 9.07 6.68
N ARG A 356 10.85 9.71 7.18
CA ARG A 356 10.95 10.25 8.55
C ARG A 356 9.70 11.03 9.01
N ASP A 357 9.25 12.00 8.22
CA ASP A 357 8.09 12.84 8.55
C ASP A 357 6.79 12.02 8.64
N TYR A 358 6.67 10.99 7.81
CA TYR A 358 5.53 10.10 7.83
C TYR A 358 5.52 9.27 9.11
N PHE A 359 6.64 8.64 9.47
CA PHE A 359 6.74 7.84 10.70
C PHE A 359 6.64 8.66 11.99
N GLY A 360 6.94 9.97 11.93
CA GLY A 360 6.82 10.88 13.08
C GLY A 360 5.39 11.18 13.55
N THR A 361 4.36 10.72 12.85
CA THR A 361 2.94 10.93 13.22
C THR A 361 2.12 9.67 12.98
N ASP A 362 0.93 9.55 13.60
CA ASP A 362 -0.01 8.45 13.30
C ASP A 362 -0.86 8.71 12.02
N ARG A 363 -0.66 9.86 11.35
CA ARG A 363 -1.45 10.24 10.17
C ARG A 363 -1.10 9.39 8.96
N LEU A 364 -2.11 9.00 8.20
CA LEU A 364 -1.90 8.28 6.94
C LEU A 364 -1.53 9.23 5.80
N MET A 365 -0.63 8.79 4.92
CA MET A 365 -0.28 9.51 3.69
C MET A 365 -1.36 9.32 2.61
N PHE A 366 -1.88 8.09 2.52
CA PHE A 366 -3.01 7.71 1.67
C PHE A 366 -4.11 7.15 2.56
N GLN A 367 -5.35 7.56 2.32
CA GLN A 367 -6.47 7.13 3.15
C GLN A 367 -6.84 5.68 2.83
N VAL A 368 -7.64 5.09 3.73
CA VAL A 368 -8.19 3.75 3.58
C VAL A 368 -9.69 3.81 3.84
N GLN A 369 -10.43 2.87 3.26
CA GLN A 369 -11.89 2.79 3.36
C GLN A 369 -12.35 2.43 4.78
N ALA A 370 -11.60 1.58 5.49
CA ALA A 370 -11.91 1.16 6.84
C ALA A 370 -10.72 1.36 7.78
N ARG A 371 -11.02 1.79 9.00
CA ARG A 371 -10.08 1.89 10.12
C ARG A 371 -10.67 1.22 11.34
N ASP A 372 -9.78 0.89 12.27
CA ASP A 372 -10.15 0.27 13.54
C ASP A 372 -9.36 0.92 14.67
N ASP A 373 -10.08 1.53 15.61
CA ASP A 373 -9.51 2.35 16.66
C ASP A 373 -9.07 1.52 17.89
N ARG A 374 -9.09 0.17 17.84
CA ARG A 374 -8.56 -0.66 18.93
C ARG A 374 -7.04 -0.49 19.09
N LEU A 375 -6.35 -0.10 18.02
CA LEU A 375 -4.93 0.25 18.00
C LEU A 375 -4.71 1.53 17.19
N ALA A 376 -3.62 2.24 17.49
CA ALA A 376 -3.18 3.36 16.65
C ALA A 376 -2.92 2.88 15.21
N ASN A 377 -3.06 3.75 14.22
CA ASN A 377 -2.96 3.35 12.81
C ASN A 377 -1.62 2.63 12.54
N LYS A 378 -0.52 3.21 13.01
CA LYS A 378 0.84 2.67 12.82
C LYS A 378 1.33 1.79 13.96
N ALA A 379 0.44 1.29 14.81
CA ALA A 379 0.81 0.26 15.77
C ALA A 379 1.31 -0.97 15.02
N GLU A 380 2.48 -1.48 15.40
CA GLU A 380 3.03 -2.70 14.83
C GLU A 380 2.30 -3.94 15.35
N VAL A 381 1.93 -4.80 14.42
CA VAL A 381 1.33 -6.11 14.65
C VAL A 381 2.12 -7.19 13.92
N VAL A 382 2.19 -8.38 14.50
CA VAL A 382 2.60 -9.60 13.79
C VAL A 382 1.35 -10.25 13.24
N VAL A 383 1.33 -10.54 11.96
CA VAL A 383 0.12 -10.95 11.23
C VAL A 383 0.30 -12.31 10.57
N MET A 384 -0.81 -13.05 10.48
CA MET A 384 -0.94 -14.31 9.77
C MET A 384 -2.22 -14.31 8.94
N LEU A 385 -2.18 -15.03 7.82
CA LEU A 385 -3.38 -15.35 7.04
C LEU A 385 -3.51 -16.86 7.04
N LEU A 386 -4.36 -17.38 7.94
CA LEU A 386 -4.52 -18.82 8.15
C LEU A 386 -5.51 -19.38 7.12
N ASP A 387 -5.23 -20.56 6.58
CA ASP A 387 -6.14 -21.21 5.65
C ASP A 387 -7.37 -21.75 6.38
N ASP A 388 -8.52 -21.75 5.69
CA ASP A 388 -9.73 -22.40 6.20
C ASP A 388 -9.63 -23.91 5.95
N PRO A 389 -9.66 -24.76 7.01
CA PRO A 389 -9.52 -26.21 6.87
C PRO A 389 -10.64 -26.87 6.04
N VAL A 390 -11.76 -26.19 5.79
CA VAL A 390 -12.91 -26.68 5.01
C VAL A 390 -12.94 -26.08 3.59
N GLY A 391 -11.95 -25.26 3.20
CA GLY A 391 -11.83 -24.69 1.86
C GLY A 391 -12.64 -23.40 1.64
N GLY A 392 -12.73 -22.56 2.67
CA GLY A 392 -13.40 -21.25 2.66
C GLY A 392 -12.47 -20.03 2.68
N ASP A 393 -12.97 -18.90 3.20
CA ASP A 393 -12.23 -17.64 3.32
C ASP A 393 -11.09 -17.79 4.33
N ARG A 394 -9.88 -17.36 3.97
CA ARG A 394 -8.74 -17.34 4.90
C ARG A 394 -9.04 -16.49 6.14
N HIS A 395 -8.50 -16.89 7.28
CA HIS A 395 -8.70 -16.28 8.58
C HIS A 395 -7.54 -15.34 8.94
N PRO A 396 -7.71 -14.01 8.80
CA PRO A 396 -6.69 -13.05 9.16
C PRO A 396 -6.56 -12.92 10.68
N VAL A 397 -5.32 -12.99 11.17
CA VAL A 397 -4.96 -12.85 12.59
C VAL A 397 -3.91 -11.76 12.76
N ALA A 398 -4.06 -10.93 13.78
CA ALA A 398 -3.07 -9.93 14.18
C ALA A 398 -2.77 -10.01 15.68
N LEU A 399 -1.50 -9.90 16.03
CA LEU A 399 -1.01 -9.86 17.41
C LEU A 399 -0.23 -8.57 17.62
N SER A 400 -0.62 -7.71 18.58
CA SER A 400 0.10 -6.48 18.86
C SER A 400 1.52 -6.78 19.33
N VAL A 401 2.51 -6.08 18.79
CA VAL A 401 3.91 -6.23 19.23
C VAL A 401 4.04 -5.86 20.72
N ALA A 402 3.22 -4.93 21.22
CA ALA A 402 3.18 -4.56 22.63
C ALA A 402 2.64 -5.68 23.54
N LEU A 403 1.77 -6.55 23.02
CA LEU A 403 1.32 -7.74 23.71
C LEU A 403 2.45 -8.78 23.76
N LEU A 404 3.07 -9.05 22.63
CA LEU A 404 4.14 -10.05 22.49
C LEU A 404 5.38 -9.68 23.31
N ALA A 405 5.66 -8.38 23.49
CA ALA A 405 6.69 -7.91 24.40
C ALA A 405 6.38 -8.23 25.89
N ARG A 406 5.10 -8.24 26.26
CA ARG A 406 4.63 -8.57 27.63
C ARG A 406 4.41 -10.06 27.85
N ARG A 407 4.13 -10.81 26.78
CA ARG A 407 3.96 -12.27 26.75
C ARG A 407 4.88 -12.88 25.69
N PRO A 408 6.17 -13.04 25.98
CA PRO A 408 7.17 -13.49 25.01
C PRO A 408 6.91 -14.90 24.47
N VAL A 409 6.21 -15.73 25.22
CA VAL A 409 5.58 -16.96 24.73
C VAL A 409 4.07 -16.73 24.80
N PHE A 410 3.43 -16.62 23.64
CA PHE A 410 1.99 -16.42 23.51
C PHE A 410 1.39 -17.56 22.69
N GLN A 411 0.23 -18.05 23.08
CA GLN A 411 -0.41 -19.20 22.45
C GLN A 411 -1.88 -18.92 22.22
N ALA A 412 -2.39 -19.40 21.09
CA ALA A 412 -3.81 -19.30 20.77
C ALA A 412 -4.19 -20.37 19.74
N GLU A 413 -5.50 -20.51 19.55
CA GLU A 413 -6.08 -21.28 18.46
C GLU A 413 -7.07 -20.39 17.72
N VAL A 414 -6.97 -20.36 16.39
CA VAL A 414 -7.91 -19.66 15.52
C VAL A 414 -8.24 -20.58 14.36
N ALA A 415 -9.53 -20.76 14.08
CA ALA A 415 -10.02 -21.61 12.98
C ALA A 415 -9.44 -23.05 12.99
N GLY A 416 -9.23 -23.62 14.18
CA GLY A 416 -8.67 -24.97 14.35
C GLY A 416 -7.15 -25.06 14.19
N GLN A 417 -6.47 -23.96 13.84
CA GLN A 417 -5.01 -23.88 13.85
C GLN A 417 -4.53 -23.40 15.22
N SER A 418 -3.98 -24.33 16.02
CA SER A 418 -3.25 -23.98 17.25
C SER A 418 -1.83 -23.50 16.91
N PHE A 419 -1.38 -22.43 17.54
CA PHE A 419 -0.05 -21.89 17.30
C PHE A 419 0.59 -21.31 18.56
N VAL A 420 1.91 -21.31 18.58
CA VAL A 420 2.75 -20.64 19.59
C VAL A 420 3.58 -19.55 18.93
N VAL A 421 3.56 -18.36 19.51
CA VAL A 421 4.41 -17.23 19.17
C VAL A 421 5.53 -17.14 20.18
N VAL A 422 6.76 -17.22 19.68
CA VAL A 422 7.99 -17.13 20.45
C VAL A 422 8.70 -15.83 20.08
N THR A 423 8.73 -14.88 21.01
CA THR A 423 9.26 -13.53 20.84
C THR A 423 10.52 -13.35 21.66
N SER A 424 11.61 -12.98 21.00
CA SER A 424 12.90 -12.74 21.65
C SER A 424 12.87 -11.46 22.48
N ARG A 425 13.89 -11.29 23.34
CA ARG A 425 14.08 -10.06 24.13
C ARG A 425 14.23 -8.78 23.29
N PHE A 426 14.59 -8.88 22.01
CA PHE A 426 14.69 -7.74 21.09
C PHE A 426 13.46 -7.63 20.17
N GLY A 427 12.39 -8.37 20.47
CA GLY A 427 11.10 -8.26 19.78
C GLY A 427 10.99 -9.05 18.48
N ALA A 428 11.91 -9.99 18.22
CA ALA A 428 11.83 -10.88 17.07
C ALA A 428 10.83 -12.01 17.33
N SER A 429 9.66 -11.94 16.70
CA SER A 429 8.59 -12.94 16.85
C SER A 429 8.63 -13.98 15.74
N ARG A 430 8.52 -15.25 16.13
CA ARG A 430 8.35 -16.41 15.25
C ARG A 430 7.10 -17.15 15.67
N ILE A 431 6.33 -17.66 14.70
CA ILE A 431 5.09 -18.38 14.97
C ILE A 431 5.22 -19.79 14.44
N TYR A 432 4.88 -20.78 15.27
CA TYR A 432 4.93 -22.19 14.91
C TYR A 432 3.57 -22.83 15.12
N ASP A 433 3.25 -23.80 14.28
CA ASP A 433 2.11 -24.68 14.49
C ASP A 433 2.38 -25.48 15.77
N SER A 434 1.60 -25.25 16.83
CA SER A 434 1.85 -25.95 18.10
C SER A 434 1.31 -27.37 18.08
N THR A 435 0.49 -27.74 17.09
CA THR A 435 -0.22 -29.03 17.02
C THR A 435 -0.96 -29.37 18.32
N GLY A 436 -1.48 -28.34 19.00
CA GLY A 436 -2.17 -28.44 20.29
C GLY A 436 -1.27 -28.47 21.53
N ARG A 437 0.05 -28.57 21.38
CA ARG A 437 1.00 -28.54 22.52
C ARG A 437 1.00 -27.20 23.23
N GLN A 438 1.27 -27.21 24.53
CA GLN A 438 1.35 -26.01 25.36
C GLN A 438 2.80 -25.72 25.76
N PHE A 439 3.16 -24.43 25.75
CA PHE A 439 4.49 -23.94 26.11
C PHE A 439 4.48 -23.09 27.37
N ASP A 440 5.40 -23.37 28.30
CA ASP A 440 5.51 -22.67 29.58
C ASP A 440 6.26 -21.34 29.43
N GLY A 441 7.38 -21.33 28.70
CA GLY A 441 8.22 -20.15 28.59
C GLY A 441 9.59 -20.40 27.98
N TRP A 442 10.40 -19.35 27.94
CA TRP A 442 11.82 -19.42 27.57
C TRP A 442 12.63 -20.07 28.68
N THR A 443 13.53 -20.99 28.31
CA THR A 443 14.56 -21.52 29.22
C THR A 443 15.90 -20.78 29.04
N ASP A 444 16.21 -20.30 27.83
CA ASP A 444 17.36 -19.43 27.51
C ASP A 444 17.12 -18.56 26.23
N ASP A 445 18.15 -17.95 25.62
CA ASP A 445 18.04 -17.08 24.40
C ASP A 445 17.82 -17.87 23.08
N GLY A 446 17.59 -19.18 23.16
CA GLY A 446 17.38 -20.05 22.01
C GLY A 446 16.41 -21.20 22.25
N ARG A 447 15.90 -21.38 23.48
CA ARG A 447 15.08 -22.53 23.86
C ARG A 447 13.83 -22.17 24.63
N VAL A 448 12.76 -22.92 24.37
CA VAL A 448 11.51 -22.87 25.13
C VAL A 448 11.21 -24.23 25.72
N SER A 449 10.46 -24.27 26.83
CA SER A 449 9.94 -25.52 27.40
C SER A 449 8.44 -25.69 27.14
N ASP A 450 8.01 -26.93 26.95
CA ASP A 450 6.59 -27.30 26.97
C ASP A 450 6.09 -27.68 28.37
N ASP A 451 4.78 -27.85 28.50
CA ASP A 451 4.09 -28.23 29.74
C ASP A 451 4.38 -29.67 30.21
N GLU A 452 5.03 -30.47 29.37
CA GLU A 452 5.58 -31.79 29.70
C GLU A 452 7.04 -31.71 30.18
N GLY A 453 7.63 -30.50 30.21
CA GLY A 453 9.00 -30.25 30.62
C GLY A 453 10.05 -30.56 29.56
N LYS A 454 9.67 -30.83 28.31
CA LYS A 454 10.62 -30.98 27.20
C LYS A 454 11.13 -29.63 26.76
N THR A 455 12.36 -29.62 26.28
CA THR A 455 13.02 -28.41 25.79
C THR A 455 13.12 -28.43 24.28
N TRP A 456 12.83 -27.28 23.67
CA TRP A 456 12.72 -27.11 22.22
C TRP A 456 13.67 -26.02 21.75
N LEU A 457 14.50 -26.34 20.76
CA LEU A 457 15.33 -25.37 20.06
C LEU A 457 14.47 -24.51 19.12
N VAL A 458 14.56 -23.19 19.29
CA VAL A 458 13.90 -22.20 18.44
C VAL A 458 14.76 -21.91 17.22
N THR A 459 14.38 -22.44 16.06
CA THR A 459 15.08 -22.18 14.77
C THR A 459 14.27 -21.25 13.87
N GLU A 460 14.82 -20.80 12.75
CA GLU A 460 14.04 -19.98 11.80
C GLU A 460 13.02 -20.78 10.99
N GLY A 461 13.12 -22.10 10.93
CA GLY A 461 12.17 -22.93 10.18
C GLY A 461 11.20 -23.70 11.05
N GLU A 462 11.63 -24.08 12.26
CA GLU A 462 10.95 -25.07 13.09
C GLU A 462 11.23 -24.86 14.59
N LEU A 463 10.36 -25.35 15.48
CA LEU A 463 10.76 -25.76 16.83
C LEU A 463 11.19 -27.21 16.76
N VAL A 464 12.36 -27.53 17.32
CA VAL A 464 12.93 -28.88 17.29
C VAL A 464 13.11 -29.38 18.72
N ALA A 465 12.51 -30.51 19.07
CA ALA A 465 12.68 -31.09 20.40
C ALA A 465 14.14 -31.55 20.60
N GLU A 466 14.74 -31.25 21.75
CA GLU A 466 16.15 -31.59 22.01
C GLU A 466 16.37 -33.06 22.36
N ASP A 467 15.38 -33.70 22.98
CA ASP A 467 15.41 -35.11 23.34
C ASP A 467 15.18 -36.02 22.12
N ASP A 468 14.38 -35.57 21.15
CA ASP A 468 14.15 -36.24 19.88
C ASP A 468 14.05 -35.23 18.71
N PRO A 469 15.16 -34.96 17.99
CA PRO A 469 15.18 -34.03 16.85
C PRO A 469 14.31 -34.42 15.65
N THR A 470 13.68 -35.60 15.66
CA THR A 470 12.67 -35.98 14.65
C THR A 470 11.31 -35.36 14.95
N VAL A 471 11.06 -34.95 16.19
CA VAL A 471 9.85 -34.22 16.59
C VAL A 471 10.06 -32.73 16.33
N ARG A 472 9.31 -32.21 15.35
CA ARG A 472 9.45 -30.84 14.87
C ARG A 472 8.09 -30.18 14.68
N LEU A 473 8.05 -28.87 14.92
CA LEU A 473 6.86 -28.04 14.71
C LEU A 473 7.18 -26.98 13.66
N ALA A 474 6.44 -26.98 12.56
CA ALA A 474 6.69 -26.12 11.42
C ALA A 474 6.42 -24.64 11.74
N ARG A 475 7.25 -23.74 11.21
CA ARG A 475 7.00 -22.31 11.25
C ARG A 475 5.84 -21.94 10.32
N LEU A 476 4.90 -21.16 10.85
CA LEU A 476 3.81 -20.57 10.07
C LEU A 476 4.27 -19.27 9.39
N PRO A 477 3.89 -19.01 8.13
CA PRO A 477 4.16 -17.74 7.47
C PRO A 477 3.53 -16.57 8.24
N ALA A 478 4.38 -15.73 8.80
CA ALA A 478 3.99 -14.55 9.55
C ALA A 478 4.98 -13.40 9.26
N HIS A 479 4.50 -12.17 9.37
CA HIS A 479 5.32 -10.98 9.17
C HIS A 479 4.80 -9.80 10.01
N ARG A 480 5.60 -8.73 10.12
CA ARG A 480 5.14 -7.48 10.74
C ARG A 480 4.34 -6.64 9.74
N ALA A 481 3.36 -5.92 10.25
CA ALA A 481 2.60 -4.90 9.52
C ALA A 481 2.19 -3.78 10.47
N PHE A 482 1.78 -2.64 9.93
CA PHE A 482 1.02 -1.63 10.65
C PHE A 482 -0.45 -1.98 10.64
N TRP A 483 -1.10 -1.72 11.78
CA TRP A 483 -2.49 -2.08 12.02
C TRP A 483 -3.44 -1.58 10.94
N PHE A 484 -3.34 -0.30 10.55
CA PHE A 484 -4.25 0.28 9.56
C PHE A 484 -4.17 -0.43 8.20
N GLY A 485 -2.96 -0.77 7.74
CA GLY A 485 -2.74 -1.37 6.43
C GLY A 485 -3.25 -2.81 6.38
N TRP A 486 -3.03 -3.56 7.47
CA TRP A 486 -3.55 -4.91 7.60
C TRP A 486 -5.08 -4.92 7.73
N TYR A 487 -5.64 -4.13 8.65
CA TYR A 487 -7.07 -4.10 8.91
C TYR A 487 -7.87 -3.61 7.69
N ALA A 488 -7.37 -2.59 6.98
CA ALA A 488 -8.03 -2.11 5.77
C ALA A 488 -8.19 -3.22 4.72
N GLN A 489 -7.20 -4.09 4.56
CA GLN A 489 -7.31 -5.26 3.68
C GLN A 489 -8.22 -6.34 4.28
N PHE A 490 -8.06 -6.62 5.57
CA PHE A 490 -8.66 -7.77 6.25
C PHE A 490 -9.56 -7.33 7.42
N GLY A 491 -10.70 -6.69 7.13
CA GLY A 491 -11.56 -6.08 8.15
C GLY A 491 -12.18 -7.05 9.18
N ARG A 492 -12.14 -8.36 8.92
CA ARG A 492 -12.60 -9.43 9.84
C ARG A 492 -11.46 -10.02 10.71
N THR A 493 -10.36 -9.29 10.86
CA THR A 493 -9.18 -9.74 11.61
C THR A 493 -9.50 -10.07 13.07
N VAL A 494 -9.08 -11.26 13.50
CA VAL A 494 -8.97 -11.63 14.92
C VAL A 494 -7.75 -10.93 15.50
N LEU A 495 -7.97 -10.02 16.46
CA LEU A 495 -6.90 -9.21 17.05
C LEU A 495 -6.64 -9.62 18.51
N PHE A 496 -5.38 -9.94 18.80
CA PHE A 496 -4.85 -10.09 20.17
C PHE A 496 -3.97 -8.88 20.49
N TYR A 497 -4.26 -8.09 21.52
CA TYR A 497 -3.57 -6.80 21.72
C TYR A 497 -3.30 -6.38 23.16
#